data_AF-A0A524LP10-F1
#
_entry.id   AF-A0A524LP10-F1
#
_cell.length_a   1.000
_cell.length_b   1.000
_cell.length_c   1.000
_cell.angle_alpha   90.00
_cell.angle_beta   90.00
_cell.angle_gamma   90.00
#
_symmetry.space_group_name_H-M   'P 1'
#
loop_
_entity.id
_entity.type
_entity.pdbx_description
1 polymer ?
#
loop_
_entity_poly.entity_id
_entity_poly.type
_entity_poly.pdbx_seq_one_letter_code
_entity_poly.pdbx_strand_id
1 'polypeptide(L)' 'MKKLEMQRVLKESLTLEKKGYEWYSQGAKKITNSLGRKMLQRLADDEQTHIKRIKTIYESLMENNLDEFEVAEPNL' A
#
# COMPACT_ATOMS: atom_id res chain seq x y z
N MET A 1 -13.59 -12.38 -17.52
CA MET A 1 -12.51 -13.09 -16.78
C MET A 1 -11.42 -12.15 -16.26
N LYS A 2 -10.78 -11.31 -17.09
CA LYS A 2 -9.69 -10.40 -16.65
C LYS A 2 -10.01 -9.47 -15.45
N LYS A 3 -11.22 -8.90 -15.38
CA LYS A 3 -11.65 -8.02 -14.28
C LYS A 3 -11.67 -8.72 -12.91
N LEU A 4 -12.18 -9.96 -12.85
CA LEU A 4 -12.25 -10.74 -11.61
C LEU A 4 -10.86 -11.11 -11.09
N GLU A 5 -9.95 -11.46 -11.99
CA GLU A 5 -8.57 -11.77 -11.65
C GLU A 5 -7.85 -10.54 -11.08
N MET A 6 -7.98 -9.39 -11.74
CA MET A 6 -7.40 -8.13 -11.26
C MET A 6 -8.01 -7.70 -9.91
N GLN A 7 -9.31 -7.88 -9.71
CA GLN A 7 -9.96 -7.64 -8.42
C GLN A 7 -9.37 -8.53 -7.31
N ARG A 8 -9.09 -9.81 -7.60
CA ARG A 8 -8.47 -10.73 -6.64
C ARG A 8 -7.06 -10.28 -6.28
N VAL A 9 -6.24 -9.95 -7.28
CA VAL A 9 -4.85 -9.47 -7.08
C VAL A 9 -4.84 -8.20 -6.22
N LEU A 10 -5.68 -7.21 -6.52
CA LEU A 10 -5.76 -5.97 -5.72
C LEU A 10 -6.17 -6.22 -4.26
N LYS A 11 -7.09 -7.17 -4.00
CA LYS A 11 -7.46 -7.57 -2.63
C LYS A 11 -6.31 -8.26 -1.89
N GLU A 12 -5.56 -9.11 -2.59
CA GLU A 12 -4.38 -9.78 -2.03
C GLU A 12 -3.27 -8.76 -1.72
N SER A 13 -2.99 -7.83 -2.63
CA SER A 13 -2.06 -6.72 -2.40
C SER A 13 -2.49 -5.86 -1.21
N LEU A 14 -3.76 -5.46 -1.10
CA LEU A 14 -4.25 -4.71 0.08
C LEU A 14 -4.04 -5.47 1.40
N THR A 15 -4.18 -6.79 1.37
CA THR A 15 -3.94 -7.63 2.55
C THR A 15 -2.46 -7.68 2.91
N LEU A 16 -1.59 -7.75 1.90
CA LEU A 16 -0.15 -7.71 2.07
C LEU A 16 0.30 -6.37 2.69
N GLU A 17 -0.12 -5.24 2.13
CA GLU A 17 0.34 -3.93 2.63
C GLU A 17 -0.18 -3.63 4.04
N LYS A 18 -1.41 -4.06 4.38
CA LYS A 18 -1.92 -3.95 5.76
C LYS A 18 -1.08 -4.75 6.75
N LYS A 19 -0.64 -5.95 6.36
CA LYS A 19 0.26 -6.78 7.19
C LYS A 19 1.63 -6.14 7.30
N GLY A 20 2.18 -5.60 6.21
CA GLY A 20 3.44 -4.84 6.19
C GLY A 20 3.39 -3.65 7.14
N TYR A 21 2.38 -2.80 7.01
CA TYR A 21 2.16 -1.65 7.88
C TYR A 21 2.14 -2.03 9.37
N GLU A 22 1.36 -3.05 9.73
CA GLU A 22 1.26 -3.51 11.11
C GLU A 22 2.61 -4.07 11.60
N TRP A 23 3.29 -4.85 10.77
CA TRP A 23 4.58 -5.45 11.10
C TRP A 23 5.66 -4.38 11.35
N TYR A 24 5.80 -3.42 10.44
CA TYR A 24 6.75 -2.31 10.60
C TYR A 24 6.40 -1.43 11.80
N SER A 25 5.11 -1.12 12.00
CA SER A 25 4.63 -0.33 13.15
C SER A 25 4.93 -1.02 14.48
N GLN A 26 4.70 -2.34 14.57
CA GLN A 26 5.04 -3.11 15.77
C GLN A 26 6.56 -3.23 15.96
N GLY A 27 7.31 -3.43 14.87
CA GLY A 27 8.78 -3.48 14.90
C GLY A 27 9.37 -2.18 15.44
N ALA A 28 8.91 -1.02 14.95
CA ALA A 28 9.36 0.30 15.40
C ALA A 28 9.17 0.51 16.91
N LYS A 29 8.07 -0.03 17.49
CA LYS A 29 7.80 0.01 18.94
C LYS A 29 8.75 -0.86 19.76
N LYS A 30 9.29 -1.94 19.20
CA LYS A 30 10.10 -2.94 19.91
C LYS A 30 11.59 -2.63 19.93
N ILE A 31 12.09 -1.77 19.04
CA ILE A 31 13.52 -1.52 18.91
C ILE A 31 13.98 -0.26 19.65
N THR A 32 15.16 -0.36 20.26
CA THR A 32 15.79 0.71 21.04
C THR A 32 16.66 1.63 20.19
N ASN A 33 17.26 1.09 19.12
CA ASN A 33 18.07 1.85 18.18
C ASN A 33 17.22 2.89 17.43
N SER A 34 17.59 4.17 17.54
CA SER A 34 16.84 5.30 16.99
C SER A 34 16.83 5.33 15.46
N LEU A 35 17.93 4.93 14.81
CA LEU A 35 18.02 4.86 13.35
C LEU A 35 17.11 3.76 12.81
N GLY A 36 17.19 2.56 13.38
CA GLY A 36 16.31 1.45 13.02
C GLY A 36 14.84 1.82 13.23
N ARG A 37 14.50 2.54 14.30
CA ARG A 37 13.11 2.97 14.57
C ARG A 37 12.59 3.88 13.47
N LYS A 38 13.39 4.87 13.07
CA LYS A 38 13.05 5.77 11.96
C LYS A 38 12.89 5.02 10.65
N MET A 39 13.76 4.04 10.38
CA MET A 39 13.66 3.19 9.18
C MET A 39 12.35 2.41 9.16
N LEU A 40 12.00 1.71 10.25
CA LEU A 40 10.74 0.96 10.32
C LEU A 40 9.52 1.88 10.26
N GLN A 41 9.58 3.06 10.87
CA GLN A 41 8.50 4.04 10.75
C GLN A 41 8.31 4.50 9.30
N ARG A 42 9.41 4.77 8.58
CA ARG A 42 9.33 5.16 7.17
C ARG A 42 8.72 4.06 6.31
N LEU A 43 9.12 2.81 6.51
CA LEU A 43 8.53 1.67 5.81
C LEU A 43 7.03 1.56 6.09
N ALA A 44 6.59 1.75 7.34
CA ALA A 44 5.17 1.77 7.66
C ALA A 44 4.43 2.90 6.91
N ASP A 45 5.01 4.10 6.85
CA ASP A 45 4.41 5.25 6.16
C ASP A 45 4.32 5.01 4.63
N ASP A 46 5.32 4.35 4.04
CA ASP A 46 5.31 3.94 2.63
C ASP A 46 4.14 2.95 2.36
N GLU A 47 3.92 1.98 3.25
CA GLU A 47 2.78 1.05 3.09
C GLU A 47 1.41 1.74 3.15
N GLN A 48 1.26 2.81 3.93
CA GLN A 48 0.03 3.60 3.90
C GLN A 48 -0.20 4.25 2.54
N THR A 49 0.87 4.70 1.87
CA THR A 49 0.80 5.25 0.52
C THR A 49 0.42 4.17 -0.50
N HIS A 50 1.00 2.97 -0.39
CA HIS A 50 0.65 1.84 -1.23
C HIS A 50 -0.82 1.44 -1.06
N ILE A 51 -1.31 1.33 0.18
CA ILE A 51 -2.73 1.03 0.47
C ILE A 51 -3.67 2.03 -0.19
N LYS A 52 -3.38 3.34 -0.09
CA LYS A 52 -4.20 4.39 -0.71
C LYS A 52 -4.25 4.20 -2.22
N ARG A 53 -3.10 4.03 -2.86
CA ARG A 53 -3.01 3.79 -4.31
C ARG A 53 -3.81 2.57 -4.73
N ILE A 54 -3.61 1.42 -4.08
CA ILE A 54 -4.31 0.18 -4.43
C ILE A 54 -5.83 0.32 -4.26
N LYS A 55 -6.30 1.04 -3.23
CA LYS A 55 -7.74 1.34 -3.07
C LYS A 55 -8.28 2.17 -4.23
N THR A 56 -7.58 3.23 -4.61
CA THR A 56 -7.94 4.04 -5.79
C THR A 56 -8.02 3.16 -7.04
N ILE A 57 -7.03 2.26 -7.25
CA ILE A 57 -7.06 1.34 -8.40
C ILE A 57 -8.31 0.44 -8.37
N TYR A 58 -8.61 -0.10 -7.19
CA TYR A 58 -9.75 -0.97 -6.99
C TYR A 58 -11.07 -0.26 -7.26
N GLU A 59 -11.23 0.98 -6.77
CA GLU A 59 -12.43 1.80 -6.99
C GLU A 59 -12.63 2.09 -8.48
N SER A 60 -11.60 2.59 -9.18
CA SER A 60 -11.64 2.83 -10.63
C SER A 60 -11.96 1.57 -11.43
N LEU A 61 -11.39 0.42 -11.04
CA LEU A 61 -11.70 -0.87 -11.66
C LEU A 61 -13.17 -1.25 -11.49
N MET A 62 -13.75 -1.01 -10.31
CA MET A 62 -15.15 -1.32 -10.05
C MET A 62 -16.09 -0.43 -10.87
N GLU A 63 -15.73 0.84 -11.04
CA GLU A 63 -16.51 1.86 -11.79
C GLU A 63 -16.35 1.77 -13.32
N ASN A 64 -15.46 0.90 -13.84
CA ASN A 64 -15.08 0.78 -15.27
C ASN A 64 -14.35 2.00 -15.86
N ASN A 65 -13.76 2.87 -15.02
CA ASN A 65 -12.97 4.03 -15.46
C ASN A 65 -11.47 3.70 -15.41
N LEU A 66 -11.01 2.82 -16.29
CA LEU A 66 -9.60 2.39 -16.33
C LEU A 66 -8.67 3.35 -17.08
N ASP A 67 -9.20 4.38 -17.74
CA ASP A 67 -8.43 5.26 -18.63
C ASP A 67 -7.79 6.48 -17.93
N GLU A 68 -8.07 6.70 -16.64
CA GLU A 68 -7.59 7.87 -15.87
C GLU A 68 -6.42 7.59 -14.91
N PHE A 69 -5.58 6.60 -15.20
CA PHE A 69 -4.34 6.41 -14.41
C PHE A 69 -3.24 7.38 -14.84
N GLU A 70 -3.37 8.64 -14.44
CA GLU A 70 -2.20 9.48 -14.23
C GLU A 70 -1.53 8.96 -12.96
N VAL A 71 -0.45 8.21 -13.13
CA VAL A 71 0.42 7.81 -12.02
C VAL A 71 1.02 9.10 -11.50
N ALA A 72 0.41 9.69 -10.47
CA ALA A 72 1.00 10.83 -9.78
C ALA A 72 2.37 10.38 -9.26
N GLU A 73 3.42 10.76 -9.98
CA GLU A 73 4.78 10.53 -9.54
C GLU A 73 4.91 11.16 -8.16
N PRO A 74 5.37 10.40 -7.16
CA PRO A 74 5.72 11.01 -5.90
C PRO A 74 6.87 11.98 -6.22
N ASN A 75 6.64 13.28 -6.04
CA ASN A 75 7.72 14.26 -5.94
C ASN A 75 8.64 13.77 -4.81
N LEU A 76 9.75 13.14 -5.20
CA LEU A 76 10.89 12.84 -4.35
C LEU A 76 11.72 14.10 -4.13
#